data_AF-A0A6B1FJK4-F1
#
_entry.id   AF-A0A6B1FJK4-F1
#
_cell.length_a   1.000
_cell.length_b   1.000
_cell.length_c   1.000
_cell.angle_alpha   90.00
_cell.angle_beta   90.00
_cell.angle_gamma   90.00
#
_symmetry.space_group_name_H-M   'P 1'
#
loop_
_entity.id
_entity.type
_entity.pdbx_description
1 polymer ?
#
loop_
_entity_poly.entity_id
_entity_poly.type
_entity_poly.pdbx_seq_one_letter_code
_entity_poly.pdbx_strand_id
1 'polypeptide(L)' 'MSDIMSENENEKFEVLYSCLKCATVTSNDELSRLPEIKCICGFRVFVKRRPGIVKTIRAV' A
#
# COMPACT_ATOMS: atom_id res chain seq x y z
N MET A 1 36.11 -7.14 -14.90
CA MET A 1 35.19 -6.00 -14.71
C MET A 1 33.91 -6.32 -15.48
N SER A 2 33.02 -7.24 -15.08
CA SER A 2 32.41 -7.56 -13.78
C SER A 2 31.74 -6.36 -13.11
N ASP A 3 30.49 -6.11 -13.50
CA ASP A 3 29.44 -5.61 -12.60
C ASP A 3 28.15 -6.38 -12.91
N ILE A 4 27.92 -7.42 -12.10
CA ILE A 4 26.65 -8.10 -11.95
C ILE A 4 25.86 -7.23 -10.98
N MET A 5 24.94 -6.41 -11.48
CA MET A 5 23.94 -5.80 -10.61
C MET A 5 22.88 -6.85 -10.31
N SER A 6 23.04 -7.51 -9.17
CA SER A 6 21.96 -8.24 -8.51
C SER A 6 21.00 -7.21 -7.93
N GLU A 7 20.08 -6.74 -8.76
CA GLU A 7 18.91 -6.03 -8.26
C GLU A 7 18.05 -7.06 -7.53
N ASN A 8 18.15 -7.06 -6.20
CA ASN A 8 17.09 -7.60 -5.37
C ASN A 8 15.83 -6.80 -5.73
N GLU A 9 15.03 -7.34 -6.64
CA GLU A 9 13.66 -6.90 -6.86
C GLU A 9 12.95 -7.07 -5.52
N ASN A 10 12.97 -6.00 -4.72
CA ASN A 10 12.13 -5.88 -3.55
C ASN A 10 10.73 -6.26 -4.02
N GLU A 11 10.21 -7.39 -3.54
CA GLU A 11 8.83 -7.80 -3.79
C GLU A 11 7.94 -6.63 -3.37
N LYS A 12 7.59 -5.75 -4.33
CA LYS A 12 6.76 -4.58 -4.09
C LYS A 12 5.35 -5.10 -3.95
N PHE A 13 5.01 -5.52 -2.75
CA PHE A 13 3.66 -5.94 -2.43
C PHE A 13 2.70 -4.76 -2.67
N GLU A 14 1.57 -5.07 -3.28
CA GLU A 14 0.54 -4.08 -3.57
C GLU A 14 -0.08 -3.58 -2.25
N VAL A 15 0.32 -2.38 -1.82
CA VAL A 15 -0.20 -1.76 -0.59
C VAL A 15 -1.53 -1.10 -0.90
N LEU A 16 -2.61 -1.73 -0.44
CA LEU A 16 -3.96 -1.20 -0.55
C LEU A 16 -4.31 -0.30 0.65
N TYR A 17 -4.92 0.84 0.36
CA TYR A 17 -5.46 1.78 1.34
C TYR A 17 -6.98 1.79 1.29
N SER A 18 -7.63 2.07 2.42
CA SER A 18 -9.07 2.21 2.53
C SER A 18 -9.42 3.61 3.02
N CYS A 19 -10.30 4.32 2.32
CA CYS A 19 -10.81 5.61 2.80
C CYS A 19 -11.66 5.41 4.06
N LEU A 20 -11.47 6.24 5.09
CA LEU A 20 -12.19 6.09 6.36
C LEU A 20 -13.67 6.52 6.27
N LYS A 21 -14.04 7.35 5.28
CA LYS A 21 -15.42 7.85 5.11
C LYS A 21 -16.28 6.99 4.18
N CYS A 22 -15.77 6.62 3.01
CA CYS A 22 -16.53 5.85 2.00
C CYS A 22 -16.05 4.41 1.80
N ALA A 23 -15.02 3.96 2.56
CA ALA A 23 -14.47 2.61 2.49
C ALA A 23 -13.96 2.16 1.11
N THR A 24 -13.75 3.09 0.18
CA THR A 24 -13.18 2.78 -1.14
C THR A 24 -11.74 2.32 -0.98
N VAL A 25 -11.40 1.22 -1.65
CA VAL A 25 -10.05 0.66 -1.67
C VAL A 25 -9.28 1.27 -2.84
N THR A 26 -8.08 1.77 -2.59
CA THR A 26 -7.26 2.50 -3.56
C THR A 26 -5.79 2.16 -3.34
N SER A 27 -5.01 2.02 -4.40
CA SER A 27 -3.58 1.63 -4.30
C SER A 27 -2.66 2.85 -4.09
N ASN A 28 -1.40 2.60 -3.72
CA ASN A 28 -0.41 3.70 -3.61
C ASN A 28 -0.16 4.39 -4.95
N ASP A 29 -0.19 3.63 -6.06
CA ASP A 29 0.09 4.15 -7.40
C ASP A 29 -1.02 5.08 -7.91
N GLU A 30 -2.26 4.86 -7.49
CA GLU A 30 -3.37 5.76 -7.80
C GLU A 30 -3.27 7.08 -7.02
N LEU A 31 -2.82 7.01 -5.77
CA LEU A 31 -2.61 8.16 -4.89
C LEU A 31 -1.40 9.00 -5.30
N SER A 32 -0.36 8.40 -5.86
CA SER A 32 0.86 9.10 -6.30
C SER A 32 0.69 9.85 -7.63
N ARG A 33 -0.30 9.46 -8.45
CA ARG A 33 -0.66 10.17 -9.70
C ARG A 33 -1.36 11.50 -9.45
N LEU A 34 -2.02 11.63 -8.30
CA LEU A 34 -2.70 12.86 -7.90
C LEU A 34 -1.70 13.76 -7.16
N PRO A 35 -1.69 15.08 -7.42
CA PRO A 35 -0.80 16.02 -6.72
C PRO A 35 -1.10 16.13 -5.21
N GLU A 36 -2.31 15.72 -4.79
CA GLU A 36 -2.70 15.62 -3.39
C GLU A 36 -3.34 14.27 -3.11
N ILE A 37 -3.01 13.69 -1.95
CA ILE A 37 -3.58 12.44 -1.46
C ILE A 37 -5.05 12.65 -1.03
N LYS A 38 -5.99 12.31 -1.91
CA LYS A 38 -7.42 12.48 -1.71
C LYS A 38 -8.18 11.27 -2.24
N CYS A 39 -9.27 10.95 -1.57
CA CYS A 39 -10.25 10.00 -2.09
C CYS A 39 -11.20 10.71 -3.07
N ILE A 40 -11.86 9.96 -3.95
CA ILE A 40 -12.93 10.46 -4.85
C ILE A 40 -14.06 11.18 -4.10
N CYS A 41 -14.25 10.90 -2.80
CA CYS A 41 -15.22 11.58 -1.95
C CYS A 41 -14.71 12.89 -1.33
N GLY A 42 -13.47 13.32 -1.64
CA GLY A 42 -12.82 14.51 -1.10
C GLY A 42 -12.17 14.33 0.28
N PHE A 43 -12.34 13.17 0.92
CA PHE A 43 -11.74 12.87 2.23
C PHE A 43 -10.24 12.50 2.09
N ARG A 44 -9.42 12.88 3.07
CA ARG A 44 -7.94 12.75 3.02
C ARG A 44 -7.36 11.68 3.95
N VAL A 45 -8.18 11.06 4.79
CA VAL A 45 -7.72 10.06 5.77
C VAL A 45 -7.93 8.66 5.21
N PHE A 46 -6.81 7.95 5.07
CA PHE A 46 -6.76 6.57 4.60
C PHE A 46 -6.16 5.66 5.66
N VAL A 47 -6.67 4.45 5.78
CA VAL A 47 -6.10 3.39 6.62
C VAL A 47 -5.46 2.32 5.75
N LYS A 48 -4.24 1.89 6.07
CA LYS A 48 -3.56 0.81 5.36
C LYS A 48 -4.27 -0.52 5.65
N ARG A 49 -4.68 -1.25 4.61
CA ARG A 49 -5.26 -2.59 4.78
C ARG A 49 -4.21 -3.56 5.31
N ARG A 50 -4.65 -4.50 6.15
CA ARG A 50 -3.80 -5.60 6.60
C ARG A 50 -3.33 -6.40 5.36
N PRO A 51 -2.04 -6.68 5.22
CA PRO A 51 -1.54 -7.53 4.14
C PRO A 51 -2.14 -8.93 4.25
N GLY A 52 -2.30 -9.62 3.12
CA GLY A 52 -2.82 -10.99 3.07
C GLY A 52 -1.92 -12.04 3.73
N ILE A 53 -0.70 -11.67 4.10
CA ILE A 53 0.21 -12.54 4.83
C ILE A 53 -0.34 -12.81 6.23
N VAL A 54 -0.56 -14.09 6.52
CA VAL A 54 -0.98 -14.54 7.85
C VAL A 54 0.15 -14.26 8.83
N LYS A 55 -0.21 -13.67 9.98
CA LYS A 55 0.72 -13.46 11.08
C LYS A 55 0.42 -14.48 12.16
N THR A 56 1.40 -15.30 12.51
CA THR A 56 1.31 -16.22 13.66
C THR A 56 1.60 -15.46 14.94
N ILE A 57 0.74 -15.60 15.94
CA ILE A 57 0.86 -14.98 17.26
C ILE A 57 0.89 -16.11 18.28
N ARG A 58 1.86 -16.11 19.20
CA ARG A 58 1.89 -17.10 20.29
C ARG A 58 0.72 -16.82 21.24
N ALA A 59 -0.03 -17.85 21.60
CA ALA A 59 -0.97 -17.76 22.70
C ALA A 59 -0.21 -17.61 24.02
N VAL A 60 -0.77 -16.86 24.97
CA VAL A 60 -0.23 -16.65 26.32
C VAL A 60 0.12 -17.96 26.99
#